data_AF-A0A2K3JYZ1-F1
#
_entry.id   AF-A0A2K3JYZ1-F1
#
_cell.length_a   1.000
_cell.length_b   1.000
_cell.length_c   1.000
_cell.angle_alpha   90.00
_cell.angle_beta   90.00
_cell.angle_gamma   90.00
#
_symmetry.space_group_name_H-M   'P 1'
#
loop_
_entity.id
_entity.type
_entity.pdbx_description
1 polymer ?
#
loop_
_entity_poly.entity_id
_entity_poly.type
_entity_poly.pdbx_seq_one_letter_code
_entity_poly.pdbx_strand_id
1 'polypeptide(L)'
;MLKFILLDENNLVDLPLIGRKFTWFKGDGLSMSRLDSLLLSEEWCLTWPNCKQVAKLRGLSDHCPLVLSANEEDWGPRPSRMLKCWKDVPGYNVFVREKWNS
;
A
#
# COMPACT_ATOMS: atom_id res chain seq x y z
N MET A 1 10.91 16.15 -16.45
CA MET A 1 10.50 16.53 -17.83
C MET A 1 9.75 15.40 -18.51
N LEU A 2 10.35 14.22 -18.72
CA LEU A 2 9.68 13.06 -19.34
C LEU A 2 8.34 12.67 -18.69
N LYS A 3 8.26 12.66 -17.36
CA LYS A 3 7.01 12.34 -16.64
C LYS A 3 5.87 13.31 -16.99
N PHE A 4 6.14 14.61 -17.09
CA PHE A 4 5.12 15.60 -17.42
C PHE A 4 4.59 15.42 -18.85
N ILE A 5 5.48 15.14 -19.79
CA ILE A 5 5.11 14.86 -21.19
C ILE A 5 4.22 13.61 -21.26
N LEU A 6 4.62 12.53 -20.58
CA LEU A 6 3.82 11.30 -20.53
C LEU A 6 2.41 11.54 -19.97
N LEU A 7 2.30 12.34 -18.90
CA LEU A 7 1.01 12.67 -18.28
C LEU A 7 0.11 13.44 -19.25
N ASP A 8 0.66 14.46 -19.90
CA ASP A 8 -0.07 15.33 -20.82
C ASP A 8 -0.50 14.58 -22.09
N GLU A 9 0.42 13.84 -22.72
CA GLU A 9 0.15 13.08 -23.96
C GLU A 9 -0.89 11.97 -23.78
N ASN A 10 -1.06 11.46 -22.56
CA ASN A 10 -1.95 10.32 -22.28
C ASN A 10 -3.15 10.69 -21.40
N ASN A 11 -3.36 11.99 -21.11
CA ASN A 11 -4.42 12.46 -20.21
C ASN A 11 -4.43 11.73 -18.85
N LEU A 12 -3.24 11.56 -18.27
CA LEU A 12 -3.04 10.91 -16.98
C LEU A 12 -2.81 11.93 -15.87
N VAL A 13 -3.28 11.58 -14.68
CA VAL A 13 -3.18 12.37 -13.45
C VAL A 13 -2.25 11.67 -12.47
N ASP A 14 -1.23 12.37 -11.99
CA ASP A 14 -0.41 11.93 -10.85
C ASP A 14 -0.92 12.60 -9.58
N LEU A 15 -1.55 11.81 -8.70
CA LEU A 15 -2.08 12.32 -7.45
C LEU A 15 -0.97 12.77 -6.49
N PRO A 16 -1.23 13.75 -5.60
CA PRO A 16 -0.32 14.06 -4.52
C PRO A 16 -0.11 12.83 -3.62
N LEU A 17 1.12 12.65 -3.16
CA LEU A 17 1.47 11.54 -2.27
C LEU A 17 1.11 11.89 -0.83
N ILE A 18 0.30 11.05 -0.19
CA ILE A 18 -0.15 11.23 1.20
C ILE A 18 0.67 10.33 2.14
N GLY A 19 0.91 10.83 3.36
CA GLY A 19 1.56 10.11 4.46
C GLY A 19 3.08 10.21 4.48
N ARG A 20 3.75 10.05 3.34
CA ARG A 20 5.22 10.25 3.21
C ARG A 20 5.55 11.12 2.00
N LYS A 21 6.73 11.72 2.01
CA LYS A 21 7.23 12.56 0.91
C LYS A 21 8.04 11.79 -0.14
N PHE A 22 8.59 10.63 0.23
CA PHE A 22 9.51 9.84 -0.58
C PHE A 22 9.01 8.40 -0.67
N THR A 23 9.31 7.76 -1.80
CA THR A 23 8.97 6.36 -2.06
C THR A 23 10.19 5.48 -2.15
N TRP A 24 11.38 6.07 -2.29
CA TRP A 24 12.65 5.35 -2.32
C TRP A 24 13.67 6.01 -1.41
N PHE A 25 14.50 5.17 -0.79
CA PHE A 25 15.52 5.55 0.17
C PHE A 25 16.79 4.78 -0.14
N LYS A 26 17.89 5.49 -0.38
CA LYS A 26 19.20 4.86 -0.50
C LYS A 26 19.55 4.15 0.80
N GLY A 27 20.36 3.08 0.71
CA GLY A 27 20.77 2.28 1.88
C GLY A 27 21.44 3.07 3.00
N ASP A 28 22.04 4.23 2.70
CA ASP A 28 22.62 5.16 3.68
C ASP A 28 21.58 5.97 4.47
N GLY A 29 20.32 5.98 4.04
CA GLY A 29 19.22 6.73 4.64
C GLY A 29 19.32 8.26 4.45
N LEU A 30 20.35 8.76 3.78
CA LEU A 30 20.59 10.20 3.58
C LEU A 30 19.95 10.69 2.28
N SER A 31 19.98 9.85 1.25
CA SER A 31 19.39 10.18 -0.05
C SER A 31 18.02 9.54 -0.19
N MET A 32 17.03 10.36 -0.55
CA MET A 32 15.64 9.94 -0.71
C MET A 32 15.03 10.61 -1.94
N SER A 33 14.15 9.89 -2.63
CA SER A 33 13.44 10.43 -3.80
C SER A 33 12.05 9.82 -3.93
N ARG A 34 11.18 10.48 -4.70
CA ARG A 34 9.89 9.92 -5.13
C ARG A 34 10.09 9.35 -6.53
N LEU A 35 10.39 8.05 -6.59
CA LEU A 35 10.56 7.32 -7.85
C LEU A 35 9.27 6.65 -8.31
N ASP A 36 8.40 6.34 -7.36
CA ASP A 36 7.18 5.57 -7.58
C ASP A 36 5.96 6.51 -7.58
N SER A 37 5.05 6.28 -8.51
CA SER A 37 3.76 6.96 -8.59
C SER A 37 2.77 6.13 -9.40
N LEU A 38 1.51 6.18 -9.01
CA LEU A 38 0.37 5.64 -9.72
C LEU A 38 -0.21 6.75 -10.60
N LEU A 39 -0.32 6.47 -11.88
CA LEU A 39 -0.87 7.39 -12.87
C LEU A 39 -2.30 6.95 -13.19
N LEU A 40 -3.26 7.86 -13.06
CA LEU A 40 -4.68 7.55 -13.15
C LEU A 40 -5.29 8.25 -14.37
N SER A 41 -6.26 7.62 -15.01
CA SER A 41 -7.06 8.31 -16.03
C SER A 41 -7.99 9.34 -15.37
N GLU A 42 -8.42 10.33 -16.14
CA GLU A 42 -9.45 11.27 -15.69
C GLU A 42 -10.76 10.54 -15.32
N GLU A 43 -11.16 9.53 -16.09
CA GLU A 43 -12.35 8.71 -15.82
C GLU A 43 -12.28 8.02 -14.46
N TRP A 44 -11.11 7.51 -14.06
CA TRP A 44 -10.90 6.93 -12.73
C TRP A 44 -11.13 7.98 -11.63
N CYS A 45 -10.57 9.17 -11.80
CA CYS A 45 -10.71 10.27 -10.85
C CYS A 45 -12.17 10.76 -10.74
N LEU A 46 -12.93 10.75 -11.84
CA LEU A 46 -14.36 11.06 -11.84
C LEU A 46 -15.20 9.98 -11.16
N THR A 47 -14.84 8.71 -11.37
CA THR A 47 -15.53 7.56 -10.76
C THR A 47 -15.28 7.49 -9.25
N TRP A 48 -14.06 7.82 -8.82
CA TRP A 48 -13.65 7.82 -7.41
C TRP A 48 -13.02 9.17 -7.00
N PRO A 49 -13.83 10.21 -6.79
CA PRO A 49 -13.35 11.56 -6.53
C PRO A 49 -12.56 11.68 -5.22
N ASN A 50 -12.77 10.74 -4.28
CA ASN A 50 -12.05 10.68 -3.01
C ASN A 50 -10.83 9.76 -3.05
N CYS A 51 -10.39 9.33 -4.23
CA CYS A 51 -9.27 8.42 -4.32
C CYS A 51 -7.96 9.07 -3.84
N LYS A 52 -7.13 8.29 -3.16
CA LYS A 52 -5.91 8.76 -2.49
C LYS A 52 -4.76 7.83 -2.80
N GLN A 53 -3.62 8.42 -3.17
CA GLN A 53 -2.35 7.71 -3.25
C GLN A 53 -1.58 7.87 -1.94
N VAL A 54 -1.32 6.77 -1.25
CA VAL A 54 -0.69 6.76 0.08
C VAL A 54 0.58 5.92 0.07
N ALA A 55 1.68 6.49 0.55
CA ALA A 55 2.91 5.74 0.84
C ALA A 55 2.85 5.10 2.23
N LYS A 56 3.00 3.78 2.29
CA LYS A 56 3.03 3.01 3.55
C LYS A 56 4.42 3.00 4.17
N LEU A 57 4.51 2.45 5.38
CA LEU A 57 5.78 2.31 6.09
C LEU A 57 6.75 1.45 5.27
N ARG A 58 7.99 1.92 5.17
CA ARG A 58 9.09 1.17 4.56
C ARG A 58 9.35 -0.08 5.39
N GLY A 59 9.40 -1.23 4.71
CA GLY A 59 9.83 -2.49 5.30
C GLY A 59 11.34 -2.68 5.15
N LEU A 60 11.75 -3.89 4.75
CA LEU A 60 13.14 -4.24 4.47
C LEU A 60 13.61 -3.79 3.07
N SER A 61 12.70 -3.39 2.19
CA SER A 61 13.03 -2.82 0.88
C SER A 61 13.48 -1.36 1.02
N ASP A 62 14.32 -0.93 0.10
CA ASP A 62 14.64 0.47 -0.17
C ASP A 62 13.43 1.27 -0.70
N HIS A 63 12.37 0.60 -1.18
CA HIS A 63 11.11 1.20 -1.58
C HIS A 63 10.03 1.17 -0.50
N CYS A 64 9.19 2.20 -0.49
CA CYS A 64 7.94 2.26 0.26
C CYS A 64 6.79 1.75 -0.61
N PRO A 65 5.96 0.83 -0.10
CA PRO A 65 4.77 0.40 -0.82
C PRO A 65 3.80 1.58 -1.05
N LEU A 66 3.29 1.71 -2.27
CA LEU A 66 2.21 2.64 -2.62
C LEU A 66 0.86 1.92 -2.60
N VAL A 67 -0.16 2.61 -2.09
CA VAL A 67 -1.54 2.13 -2.06
C VAL A 67 -2.44 3.20 -2.65
N LEU A 68 -3.23 2.82 -3.65
CA LEU A 68 -4.37 3.60 -4.12
C LEU A 68 -5.60 3.16 -3.34
N SER A 69 -6.24 4.10 -2.67
CA SER A 69 -7.51 3.88 -1.96
C SER A 69 -8.59 4.64 -2.70
N ALA A 70 -9.61 3.94 -3.21
CA ALA A 70 -10.74 4.57 -3.91
C ALA A 70 -11.92 4.90 -2.97
N ASN A 71 -12.11 4.08 -1.93
CA ASN A 71 -13.16 4.22 -0.91
C ASN A 71 -12.58 4.00 0.50
N GLU A 72 -13.29 4.48 1.52
CA GLU A 72 -13.10 4.08 2.93
C GLU A 72 -13.97 2.86 3.27
N GLU A 73 -14.13 1.91 2.33
CA GLU A 73 -14.77 0.64 2.68
C GLU A 73 -13.82 -0.13 3.60
N ASP A 74 -14.03 0.05 4.91
CA ASP A 74 -13.54 -0.84 5.93
C ASP A 74 -14.29 -2.17 5.77
N TRP A 75 -13.73 -3.07 4.97
CA TRP A 75 -14.18 -4.47 4.85
C TRP A 75 -14.04 -5.26 6.16
N GLY A 76 -13.80 -4.57 7.27
CA GLY A 76 -13.52 -5.11 8.58
C GLY A 76 -12.04 -5.41 8.78
N PRO A 77 -11.69 -5.95 9.96
CA PRO A 77 -10.33 -6.36 10.27
C PRO A 77 -9.80 -7.29 9.19
N ARG A 78 -8.54 -7.07 8.76
CA ARG A 78 -7.88 -8.00 7.84
C ARG A 78 -8.06 -9.42 8.34
N PRO A 79 -8.54 -10.36 7.51
CA PRO A 79 -8.65 -11.75 7.90
C PRO A 79 -7.31 -12.23 8.48
N SER A 80 -7.36 -12.83 9.67
CA SER A 80 -6.17 -13.41 10.29
C SER A 80 -5.65 -14.51 9.36
N ARG A 81 -4.46 -14.30 8.79
CA ARG A 81 -3.80 -15.31 7.96
C ARG A 81 -2.89 -16.16 8.84
N MET A 82 -3.06 -17.47 8.76
CA MET A 82 -2.20 -18.43 9.43
C MET A 82 -1.52 -19.34 8.40
N LEU A 83 -0.25 -19.70 8.63
CA LEU A 83 0.40 -20.72 7.79
C LEU A 83 -0.25 -22.08 8.02
N LYS A 84 -0.50 -22.81 6.93
CA LYS A 84 -1.19 -24.10 6.99
C LYS A 84 -0.49 -25.13 7.89
N CYS A 85 0.84 -25.04 8.06
CA CYS A 85 1.64 -25.94 8.88
C CYS A 85 1.40 -25.80 10.40
N TRP A 86 0.86 -24.68 10.88
CA TRP A 86 0.61 -24.51 12.33
C TRP A 86 -0.41 -25.51 12.86
N LYS A 87 -1.35 -25.95 12.03
CA LYS A 87 -2.34 -26.98 12.40
C LYS A 87 -1.72 -28.34 12.71
N ASP A 88 -0.51 -28.59 12.19
CA ASP A 88 0.20 -29.86 12.33
C ASP A 88 1.07 -29.87 13.61
N VAL A 89 1.17 -28.74 14.31
CA VAL A 89 1.87 -28.64 15.60
C VAL A 89 1.03 -29.29 16.71
N PRO A 90 1.57 -30.25 17.46
CA PRO A 90 0.86 -30.87 18.58
C PRO A 90 0.37 -29.81 19.58
N GLY A 91 -0.90 -29.90 19.96
CA GLY A 91 -1.53 -28.96 20.91
C GLY A 91 -2.07 -27.66 20.29
N TYR A 92 -1.87 -27.41 18.99
CA TYR A 92 -2.33 -26.20 18.31
C TYR A 92 -3.84 -25.93 18.50
N ASN A 93 -4.69 -26.96 18.33
CA ASN A 93 -6.14 -26.80 18.46
C ASN A 93 -6.57 -26.40 19.89
N VAL A 94 -5.84 -26.87 20.91
CA VAL A 94 -6.09 -26.52 22.31
C VAL A 94 -5.68 -25.06 22.55
N PHE A 95 -4.47 -24.70 22.11
CA PHE A 95 -3.96 -23.33 22.20
C PHE A 95 -4.91 -22.29 21.58
N VAL A 96 -5.41 -22.54 20.37
CA VAL A 96 -6.34 -21.61 19.70
C VAL A 96 -7.65 -21.49 20.47
N ARG A 97 -8.20 -22.61 20.95
CA ARG A 97 -9.44 -22.60 21.74
C ARG A 97 -9.29 -21.81 23.04
N GLU A 98 -8.18 -21.97 23.74
CA GLU A 98 -7.92 -21.23 24.98
C GLU A 98 -7.77 -19.72 24.71
N LYS A 99 -7.01 -19.36 23.68
CA LYS A 99 -6.78 -17.95 23.33
C LYS A 99 -7.98 -17.24 22.73
N TRP A 100 -8.84 -17.94 22.00
CA TRP A 100 -10.03 -17.34 21.41
C TRP A 100 -11.15 -17.07 22.42
N ASN A 101 -11.15 -17.80 23.55
CA ASN A 101 -12.11 -17.62 24.64
C ASN A 101 -11.55 -16.74 25.78
N SER A 102 -10.36 -16.15 25.59
CA SER A 102 -9.74 -15.17 26.49
C SER A 102 -10.00 -13.76 25.99
#